data_AF-X1F0L2-F1
#
_entry.id   AF-X1F0L2-F1
#
_cell.length_a   1.000
_cell.length_b   1.000
_cell.length_c   1.000
_cell.angle_alpha   90.00
_cell.angle_beta   90.00
_cell.angle_gamma   90.00
#
_symmetry.space_group_name_H-M   'P 1'
#
loop_
_entity.id
_entity.type
_entity.pdbx_description
1 polymer ?
#
loop_
_entity_poly.entity_id
_entity_poly.type
_entity_poly.pdbx_seq_one_letter_code
_entity_poly.pdbx_strand_id
1 'polypeptide(L)'
;MPKIIGSSVSGAVSYLDLIGAGIVKFAAERALTPFIGNGTLKSGLVKLGGGAAARKFLGKGTIGDSVSLGLAVDGVEDILTQFLGGAGVGEQGGENW
;
A
#
# COMPACT_ATOMS: atom_id res chain seq x y z
N MET A 1 -5.32 -14.11 27.64
CA MET A 1 -6.04 -13.77 26.39
C MET A 1 -5.04 -13.18 25.41
N PRO A 2 -4.81 -13.77 24.22
CA PRO A 2 -3.91 -13.17 23.25
C PRO A 2 -4.61 -11.94 22.64
N LYS A 3 -4.05 -10.74 22.87
CA LYS A 3 -4.48 -9.50 22.21
C LYS A 3 -3.97 -9.54 20.77
N ILE A 4 -4.79 -10.02 19.85
CA ILE A 4 -4.44 -10.06 18.41
C ILE A 4 -5.04 -8.86 17.67
N ILE A 5 -6.06 -8.18 18.19
CA ILE A 5 -6.70 -7.06 17.49
C ILE A 5 -7.13 -6.01 18.52
N GLY A 6 -6.75 -4.74 18.30
CA GLY A 6 -7.30 -3.60 19.03
C GLY A 6 -6.29 -2.81 19.85
N SER A 7 -5.41 -2.08 19.19
CA SER A 7 -5.13 -0.72 19.62
C SER A 7 -5.94 0.18 18.70
N SER A 8 -6.86 0.96 19.26
CA SER A 8 -7.50 2.06 18.53
C SER A 8 -6.39 2.88 17.87
N VAL A 9 -6.49 3.14 16.55
CA VAL A 9 -5.66 4.15 15.88
C VAL A 9 -6.18 5.51 16.36
N SER A 10 -5.92 5.80 17.63
CA SER A 10 -6.41 6.97 18.34
C SER A 10 -5.33 8.04 18.25
N GLY A 11 -5.44 8.86 17.22
CA GLY A 11 -4.56 9.97 16.92
C GLY A 11 -4.72 10.30 15.46
N ALA A 12 -5.11 11.54 15.14
CA ALA A 12 -5.08 12.00 13.77
C ALA A 12 -3.66 11.77 13.22
N VAL A 13 -3.56 11.17 12.03
CA VAL A 13 -2.29 11.05 11.32
C VAL A 13 -1.76 12.46 11.09
N SER A 14 -0.49 12.71 11.43
CA SER A 14 0.10 14.04 11.23
C SER A 14 0.12 14.37 9.74
N TYR A 15 -0.12 15.63 9.38
CA TYR A 15 0.04 16.09 7.99
C TYR A 15 1.46 15.85 7.46
N LEU A 16 2.47 15.88 8.32
CA LEU A 16 3.84 15.52 7.92
C LEU A 16 3.96 14.04 7.55
N ASP A 17 3.26 13.17 8.26
CA ASP A 17 3.23 11.74 7.96
C ASP A 17 2.44 11.48 6.67
N LEU A 18 1.40 12.27 6.37
CA LEU A 18 0.67 12.20 5.10
C LEU A 18 1.52 12.64 3.92
N ILE A 19 2.24 13.77 4.05
CA ILE A 19 3.17 14.24 3.02
C ILE A 19 4.29 13.20 2.81
N GLY A 20 4.87 12.72 3.90
CA GLY A 20 5.89 11.69 3.86
C GLY A 20 5.38 10.40 3.24
N ALA A 21 4.15 9.97 3.56
CA ALA A 21 3.52 8.80 2.94
C ALA A 21 3.34 8.98 1.42
N GLY A 22 2.94 10.17 0.96
CA GLY A 22 2.86 10.50 -0.45
C GLY A 22 4.22 10.40 -1.16
N ILE A 23 5.27 10.95 -0.54
CA ILE A 23 6.65 10.84 -1.06
C ILE A 23 7.10 9.37 -1.09
N VAL A 24 6.84 8.60 -0.02
CA VAL A 24 7.20 7.20 0.05
C VAL A 24 6.48 6.40 -1.03
N LYS A 25 5.17 6.56 -1.22
CA LYS A 25 4.43 5.89 -2.29
C LYS A 25 5.06 6.19 -3.66
N PHE A 26 5.27 7.47 -3.97
CA PHE A 26 5.87 7.88 -5.25
C PHE A 26 7.25 7.25 -5.51
N ALA A 27 8.09 7.18 -4.48
CA ALA A 27 9.41 6.57 -4.56
C ALA A 27 9.32 5.03 -4.62
N ALA A 28 8.47 4.43 -3.80
CA ALA A 28 8.28 2.99 -3.70
C ALA A 28 7.72 2.41 -4.99
N GLU A 29 6.76 3.07 -5.65
CA GLU A 29 6.27 2.64 -6.96
C GLU A 29 7.41 2.60 -7.98
N ARG A 30 8.21 3.67 -8.08
CA ARG A 30 9.36 3.71 -9.01
C ARG A 30 10.42 2.66 -8.70
N ALA A 31 10.68 2.41 -7.43
CA ALA A 31 11.70 1.47 -6.99
C ALA A 31 11.23 0.01 -7.10
N LEU A 32 9.98 -0.28 -6.76
CA LEU A 32 9.47 -1.65 -6.59
C LEU A 32 8.74 -2.17 -7.84
N THR A 33 8.17 -1.31 -8.68
CA THR A 33 7.45 -1.74 -9.91
C THR A 33 8.28 -2.70 -10.78
N PRO A 34 9.60 -2.48 -11.02
CA PRO A 34 10.39 -3.42 -11.82
C PRO A 34 10.55 -4.82 -11.20
N PHE A 35 10.37 -4.96 -9.88
CA PHE A 35 10.61 -6.21 -9.15
C PHE A 35 9.31 -6.96 -8.82
N ILE A 36 8.28 -6.24 -8.40
CA ILE A 36 7.03 -6.85 -7.91
C ILE A 36 5.81 -6.51 -8.77
N GLY A 37 5.95 -5.64 -9.76
CA GLY A 37 4.84 -5.09 -10.56
C GLY A 37 4.10 -3.95 -9.86
N ASN A 38 3.04 -3.46 -10.50
CA ASN A 38 2.13 -2.45 -9.95
C ASN A 38 0.68 -2.78 -10.35
N GLY A 39 -0.28 -2.51 -9.48
CA GLY A 39 -1.70 -2.75 -9.77
C GLY A 39 -2.15 -4.21 -9.69
N THR A 40 -1.42 -5.09 -8.98
CA THR A 40 -1.73 -6.53 -8.90
C THR A 40 -1.94 -6.99 -7.46
N LEU A 41 -2.65 -8.11 -7.27
CA LEU A 41 -2.80 -8.71 -5.94
C LEU A 41 -1.44 -9.05 -5.29
N LYS A 42 -0.47 -9.51 -6.09
CA LYS A 42 0.88 -9.84 -5.61
C LYS A 42 1.60 -8.59 -5.09
N SER A 43 1.64 -7.52 -5.89
CA SER A 43 2.30 -6.27 -5.48
C SER A 43 1.59 -5.65 -4.26
N GLY A 44 0.26 -5.74 -4.21
CA GLY A 44 -0.54 -5.28 -3.08
C GLY A 44 -0.22 -5.98 -1.76
N LEU A 45 -0.13 -7.32 -1.77
CA LEU A 45 0.23 -8.10 -0.58
C LEU A 45 1.66 -7.80 -0.10
N VAL A 46 2.61 -7.66 -1.03
CA VAL A 46 4.01 -7.36 -0.68
C VAL A 46 4.12 -5.97 -0.04
N LYS A 47 3.45 -4.97 -0.59
CA LYS A 47 3.48 -3.59 -0.08
C LYS A 47 2.74 -3.48 1.27
N LEU A 48 1.61 -4.16 1.45
CA LEU A 48 0.95 -4.27 2.76
C LEU A 48 1.85 -4.93 3.80
N GLY A 49 2.51 -6.03 3.44
CA GLY A 49 3.48 -6.70 4.30
C GLY A 49 4.66 -5.79 4.66
N GLY A 50 5.20 -5.06 3.69
CA GLY A 50 6.23 -4.06 3.88
C GLY A 50 5.79 -2.92 4.80
N GLY A 51 4.58 -2.38 4.60
CA GLY A 51 4.00 -1.34 5.44
C GLY A 51 3.76 -1.79 6.88
N ALA A 52 3.27 -3.03 7.09
CA ALA A 52 3.12 -3.61 8.42
C ALA A 52 4.46 -3.83 9.13
N ALA A 53 5.50 -4.19 8.36
CA ALA A 53 6.85 -4.38 8.88
C ALA A 53 7.62 -3.06 9.08
N ALA A 54 7.23 -1.97 8.40
CA ALA A 54 7.97 -0.71 8.39
C ALA A 54 8.24 -0.16 9.80
N ARG A 55 7.21 -0.15 10.67
CA ARG A 55 7.36 0.30 12.07
C ARG A 55 8.28 -0.59 12.91
N LYS A 56 8.40 -1.87 12.56
CA LYS A 56 9.30 -2.81 13.24
C LYS A 56 10.77 -2.52 12.93
N PHE A 57 11.07 -2.10 11.71
CA PHE A 57 12.45 -1.86 11.25
C PHE A 57 12.88 -0.39 11.36
N LEU A 58 11.98 0.56 11.12
CA LEU A 58 12.26 1.99 11.10
C LEU A 58 11.88 2.70 12.41
N GLY A 59 11.23 1.98 13.33
CA GLY A 59 10.72 2.52 14.58
C GLY A 59 9.41 3.29 14.42
N LYS A 60 8.97 3.89 15.55
CA LYS A 60 7.80 4.78 15.59
C LYS A 60 8.24 6.23 15.36
N GLY A 61 7.39 7.05 14.74
CA GLY A 61 7.67 8.43 14.39
C GLY A 61 7.59 8.68 12.88
N THR A 62 7.72 9.95 12.46
CA THR A 62 7.35 10.42 11.12
C THR A 62 7.89 9.58 9.97
N ILE A 63 9.14 9.13 10.01
CA ILE A 63 9.71 8.30 8.93
C ILE A 63 9.06 6.91 8.89
N GLY A 64 9.02 6.20 10.02
CA GLY A 64 8.43 4.86 10.09
C GLY A 64 6.93 4.88 9.83
N ASP A 65 6.25 5.92 10.29
CA ASP A 65 4.82 6.15 10.05
C ASP A 65 4.53 6.49 8.59
N SER A 66 5.32 7.37 7.97
CA SER A 66 5.23 7.69 6.54
C SER A 66 5.45 6.46 5.66
N VAL A 67 6.47 5.65 5.97
CA VAL A 67 6.76 4.44 5.19
C VAL A 67 5.67 3.39 5.36
N SER A 68 5.19 3.21 6.60
CA SER A 68 4.09 2.30 6.89
C SER A 68 2.81 2.71 6.15
N LEU A 69 2.42 3.99 6.24
CA LEU A 69 1.24 4.54 5.57
C LEU A 69 1.38 4.47 4.04
N GLY A 70 2.49 4.94 3.48
CA GLY A 70 2.68 5.02 2.03
C GLY A 70 2.61 3.64 1.38
N LEU A 71 3.31 2.65 1.92
CA LEU A 71 3.27 1.27 1.41
C LEU A 71 1.92 0.59 1.66
N ALA A 72 1.27 0.85 2.80
CA ALA A 72 -0.02 0.23 3.08
C ALA A 72 -1.13 0.77 2.16
N VAL A 73 -1.20 2.08 1.96
CA VAL A 73 -2.17 2.72 1.06
C VAL A 73 -1.96 2.26 -0.37
N ASP A 74 -0.70 2.25 -0.84
CA ASP A 74 -0.34 1.76 -2.17
C ASP A 74 -0.67 0.27 -2.35
N GLY A 75 -0.45 -0.54 -1.30
CA GLY A 75 -0.82 -1.95 -1.32
C GLY A 75 -2.33 -2.19 -1.40
N VAL A 76 -3.14 -1.34 -0.76
CA VAL A 76 -4.61 -1.37 -0.91
C VAL A 76 -5.00 -0.95 -2.33
N GLU A 77 -4.40 0.10 -2.87
CA GLU A 77 -4.63 0.57 -4.23
C GLU A 77 -4.35 -0.53 -5.27
N ASP A 78 -3.27 -1.28 -5.10
CA ASP A 78 -2.92 -2.41 -5.97
C ASP A 78 -3.98 -3.53 -5.95
N ILE A 79 -4.47 -3.88 -4.76
CA ILE A 79 -5.53 -4.88 -4.60
C ILE A 79 -6.82 -4.36 -5.24
N LEU A 80 -7.21 -3.13 -4.94
CA LEU A 80 -8.41 -2.53 -5.52
C LEU A 80 -8.28 -2.40 -7.04
N THR A 81 -7.11 -2.09 -7.57
CA THR A 81 -6.85 -2.02 -9.01
C THR A 81 -7.02 -3.39 -9.66
N GLN A 82 -6.49 -4.45 -9.04
CA GLN A 82 -6.70 -5.81 -9.54
C GLN A 82 -8.18 -6.22 -9.48
N PHE A 83 -8.87 -5.95 -8.38
CA PHE A 83 -10.27 -6.36 -8.18
C PHE A 83 -11.25 -5.54 -9.00
N LEU A 84 -11.11 -4.21 -9.03
CA LEU A 84 -11.98 -3.30 -9.76
C LEU A 84 -11.60 -3.19 -11.24
N GLY A 85 -10.32 -3.24 -11.58
CA GLY A 85 -9.86 -3.36 -12.96
C GLY A 85 -10.22 -4.73 -13.56
N GLY A 86 -10.18 -5.80 -12.75
CA GLY A 86 -10.65 -7.13 -13.15
C GLY A 86 -12.18 -7.25 -13.20
N ALA A 87 -12.93 -6.53 -12.37
CA ALA A 87 -14.39 -6.56 -12.34
C ALA A 87 -15.08 -5.52 -13.25
N GLY A 88 -14.39 -4.45 -13.65
CA GLY A 88 -14.90 -3.36 -14.50
C GLY A 88 -14.39 -3.35 -15.93
N VAL A 89 -13.45 -4.24 -16.28
CA VAL A 89 -12.95 -4.46 -17.65
C VAL A 89 -13.12 -5.93 -18.04
N GLY A 90 -14.23 -6.53 -17.60
CA GLY A 90 -14.72 -7.81 -18.11
C GLY A 90 -15.66 -7.67 -19.32
N GLU A 91 -15.93 -6.44 -19.78
CA GLU A 91 -16.95 -6.15 -20.79
C GLU A 91 -16.57 -4.98 -21.73
N GLN A 92 -15.33 -5.02 -22.25
CA GLN A 92 -14.98 -4.52 -23.59
C GLN A 92 -14.25 -5.69 -24.26
N GLY A 93 -14.95 -6.58 -24.97
CA GLY A 93 -15.15 -6.40 -26.42
C GLY A 93 -13.77 -6.32 -27.10
N GLY A 94 -13.10 -7.42 -27.41
CA GLY A 94 -13.55 -8.38 -28.39
C GLY A 94 -13.58 -7.73 -29.76
N GLU A 95 -12.45 -7.70 -30.48
CA GLU A 95 -12.44 -7.67 -31.94
C GLU A 95 -11.07 -8.05 -32.53
N ASN A 96 -11.18 -8.85 -33.58
CA ASN A 96 -10.14 -9.60 -34.26
C ASN A 96 -9.21 -8.72 -35.08
N TRP A 97 -7.91 -8.82 -34.84
CA TRP A 97 -6.86 -9.03 -35.86
C TRP A 97 -5.51 -9.30 -35.19
#